data_AF-A0A2D8S0K8-F1
#
_entry.id   AF-A0A2D8S0K8-F1
#
_cell.length_a   1.000
_cell.length_b   1.000
_cell.length_c   1.000
_cell.angle_alpha   90.00
_cell.angle_beta   90.00
_cell.angle_gamma   90.00
#
_symmetry.space_group_name_H-M   'P 1'
#
loop_
_entity.id
_entity.type
_entity.pdbx_description
1 polymer ?
#
loop_
_entity_poly.entity_id
_entity_poly.type
_entity_poly.pdbx_seq_one_letter_code
_entity_poly.pdbx_strand_id
1 'polypeptide(L)'
;MTINIDKGVPVPPVTYQTRRLYPFEEMQPGDSFFVQTKDAAERIRKRQSVAAAAKKFRKDSEPNTLRFTTRQVRNGVRCWRIE
;
A
#
# COMPACT_ATOMS: atom_id res chain seq x y z
N MET A 1 -8.13 -13.72 -26.92
CA MET A 1 -7.26 -12.54 -27.00
C MET A 1 -5.83 -13.03 -26.77
N THR A 2 -4.94 -12.85 -27.73
CA THR A 2 -3.56 -13.36 -27.67
C THR A 2 -2.64 -12.20 -27.28
N ILE A 3 -1.87 -12.36 -26.19
CA ILE A 3 -0.90 -11.36 -25.75
C ILE A 3 0.48 -11.80 -26.27
N ASN A 4 1.13 -10.96 -27.08
CA ASN A 4 2.48 -11.23 -27.59
C ASN A 4 3.55 -10.74 -26.60
N ILE A 5 4.62 -11.52 -26.44
CA ILE A 5 5.75 -11.19 -25.56
C ILE A 5 6.93 -10.71 -26.41
N ASP A 6 7.32 -9.44 -26.24
CA ASP A 6 8.50 -8.88 -26.88
C ASP A 6 9.79 -9.31 -26.15
N LYS A 7 10.77 -9.79 -26.91
CA LYS A 7 12.08 -10.22 -26.40
C LYS A 7 13.16 -9.21 -26.83
N GLY A 8 14.13 -8.95 -25.95
CA GLY A 8 15.28 -8.08 -26.27
C GLY A 8 15.06 -6.57 -26.02
N VAL A 9 13.93 -6.17 -25.43
CA VAL A 9 13.71 -4.78 -25.00
C VAL A 9 14.57 -4.51 -23.76
N PRO A 10 15.44 -3.47 -23.75
CA PRO A 10 16.28 -3.16 -22.61
C PRO A 10 15.45 -2.71 -21.41
N VAL A 11 15.82 -3.20 -20.22
CA VAL A 11 15.15 -2.83 -18.97
C VAL A 11 15.52 -1.39 -18.60
N PRO A 12 14.55 -0.49 -18.35
CA PRO A 12 14.85 0.86 -17.91
C PRO A 12 15.58 0.83 -16.55
N PRO A 13 16.46 1.83 -16.28
CA PRO A 13 17.18 1.89 -15.03
C PRO A 13 16.21 1.97 -13.84
N VAL A 14 16.53 1.18 -12.83
CA VAL A 14 15.70 1.01 -11.65
C VAL A 14 15.86 2.21 -10.71
N THR A 15 14.78 2.95 -10.46
CA THR A 15 14.73 4.10 -9.53
C THR A 15 13.94 3.78 -8.26
N TYR A 16 14.25 2.67 -7.58
CA TYR A 16 13.56 2.35 -6.32
C TYR A 16 14.19 3.09 -5.14
N GLN A 17 13.49 4.08 -4.59
CA GLN A 17 13.70 4.50 -3.21
C GLN A 17 12.85 3.61 -2.30
N THR A 18 13.51 2.71 -1.56
CA THR A 18 12.90 1.70 -0.69
C THR A 18 12.46 2.24 0.68
N ARG A 19 12.20 3.55 0.82
CA ARG A 19 11.78 4.10 2.11
C ARG A 19 10.41 3.53 2.48
N ARG A 20 10.29 3.00 3.70
CA ARG A 20 9.01 2.59 4.30
C ARG A 20 8.13 3.84 4.38
N LEU A 21 7.16 3.94 3.48
CA LEU A 21 6.33 5.14 3.31
C LEU A 21 5.24 5.30 4.39
N TYR A 22 4.84 4.19 5.02
CA TYR A 22 3.73 4.16 5.95
C TYR A 22 4.19 3.61 7.31
N PRO A 23 3.62 4.11 8.43
CA PRO A 23 4.12 3.83 9.78
C PRO A 23 3.65 2.48 10.34
N PHE A 24 3.56 1.42 9.52
CA PHE A 24 2.96 0.14 9.93
C PHE A 24 3.65 -0.52 11.13
N GLU A 25 4.95 -0.31 11.28
CA GLU A 25 5.78 -0.85 12.35
C GLU A 25 5.48 -0.23 13.72
N GLU A 26 5.10 1.05 13.72
CA GLU A 26 4.81 1.82 14.94
C GLU A 26 3.35 1.70 15.39
N MET A 27 2.45 1.26 14.51
CA MET A 27 1.03 1.11 14.81
C MET A 27 0.80 -0.04 15.80
N GLN A 28 -0.04 0.18 16.80
CA GLN A 28 -0.60 -0.83 17.68
C GLN A 28 -2.04 -1.20 17.25
N PRO A 29 -2.59 -2.36 17.66
CA PRO A 29 -4.00 -2.68 17.42
C PRO A 29 -4.91 -1.57 17.94
N GLY A 30 -5.80 -1.07 17.09
CA GLY A 30 -6.66 0.09 17.35
C GLY A 30 -6.15 1.39 16.71
N ASP A 31 -4.85 1.50 16.44
CA ASP A 31 -4.28 2.69 15.83
C ASP A 31 -4.72 2.87 14.38
N SER A 32 -4.73 4.12 13.94
CA SER A 32 -4.93 4.44 12.54
C SER A 32 -4.14 5.65 12.08
N PHE A 33 -3.69 5.61 10.83
CA PHE A 33 -3.15 6.78 10.14
C PHE A 33 -4.06 7.19 8.99
N PHE A 34 -4.00 8.47 8.65
CA PHE A 34 -4.78 9.08 7.58
C PHE A 34 -3.85 9.59 6.48
N VAL A 35 -4.19 9.27 5.23
CA VAL A 35 -3.53 9.78 4.04
C VAL A 35 -4.49 10.71 3.32
N GLN A 36 -4.16 12.00 3.33
CA GLN A 36 -4.91 13.02 2.61
C GLN A 36 -4.75 12.84 1.10
N THR A 37 -5.84 13.07 0.37
CA THR A 37 -5.88 12.97 -1.10
C THR A 37 -6.57 14.21 -1.66
N LYS A 38 -6.13 14.68 -2.83
CA LYS A 38 -6.66 15.88 -3.48
C LYS A 38 -8.06 15.67 -4.04
N ASP A 39 -8.29 14.50 -4.66
CA ASP A 39 -9.53 14.20 -5.36
C ASP A 39 -9.97 12.72 -5.23
N ALA A 40 -11.12 12.39 -5.83
CA ALA A 40 -11.69 11.05 -5.77
C ALA A 40 -10.87 9.98 -6.52
N ALA A 41 -10.25 10.34 -7.65
CA ALA A 41 -9.44 9.42 -8.44
C ALA A 41 -8.13 9.08 -7.69
N GLU A 42 -7.49 10.09 -7.10
CA GLU A 42 -6.35 9.90 -6.22
C GLU A 42 -6.73 9.05 -5.00
N ARG A 43 -7.90 9.27 -4.40
CA ARG A 43 -8.39 8.47 -3.26
C ARG A 43 -8.51 6.99 -3.58
N ILE A 44 -9.00 6.63 -4.77
CA ILE A 44 -9.07 5.23 -5.22
C ILE A 44 -7.66 4.63 -5.34
N ARG A 45 -6.77 5.31 -6.08
CA ARG A 45 -5.38 4.86 -6.28
C ARG A 45 -4.61 4.74 -4.96
N LYS A 46 -4.78 5.72 -4.07
CA LYS A 46 -4.12 5.74 -2.78
C LYS A 46 -4.60 4.62 -1.89
N ARG A 47 -5.90 4.31 -1.88
CA ARG A 47 -6.44 3.16 -1.13
C ARG A 47 -5.80 1.85 -1.59
N GLN A 48 -5.70 1.64 -2.90
CA GLN A 48 -5.06 0.45 -3.46
C GLN A 48 -3.59 0.37 -3.07
N SER A 49 -2.86 1.49 -3.16
CA SER A 49 -1.45 1.57 -2.75
C SER A 49 -1.25 1.24 -1.26
N VAL A 50 -2.04 1.84 -0.36
CA VAL A 50 -1.95 1.59 1.09
C VAL A 50 -2.30 0.12 1.40
N ALA A 51 -3.35 -0.42 0.80
CA ALA A 51 -3.75 -1.81 0.99
C ALA A 51 -2.67 -2.80 0.51
N ALA A 52 -2.07 -2.54 -0.64
CA ALA A 52 -0.97 -3.36 -1.17
C ALA A 52 0.26 -3.30 -0.25
N ALA A 53 0.60 -2.10 0.24
CA ALA A 53 1.73 -1.92 1.17
C ALA A 53 1.48 -2.63 2.50
N ALA A 54 0.27 -2.54 3.07
CA ALA A 54 -0.11 -3.25 4.29
C ALA A 54 -0.05 -4.78 4.10
N LYS A 55 -0.53 -5.28 2.96
CA LYS A 55 -0.44 -6.71 2.61
C LYS A 55 1.01 -7.18 2.50
N LYS A 56 1.87 -6.37 1.88
CA LYS A 56 3.30 -6.67 1.76
C LYS A 56 3.97 -6.68 3.14
N PHE A 57 3.78 -5.62 3.94
CA PHE A 57 4.32 -5.53 5.29
C PHE A 57 3.92 -6.73 6.14
N ARG A 58 2.64 -7.10 6.10
CA ARG A 58 2.13 -8.31 6.77
C ARG A 58 2.85 -9.58 6.30
N LYS A 59 3.08 -9.75 4.99
CA LYS A 59 3.77 -10.93 4.44
C LYS A 59 5.24 -10.99 4.87
N ASP A 60 5.88 -9.84 4.95
CA ASP A 60 7.29 -9.70 5.33
C ASP A 60 7.48 -9.76 6.87
N SER A 61 6.40 -9.77 7.65
CA SER A 61 6.44 -9.86 9.13
C SER A 61 6.22 -11.31 9.58
N GLU A 62 7.15 -11.83 10.40
CA GLU A 62 6.96 -13.09 11.10
C GLU A 62 6.71 -12.87 12.61
N PRO A 63 5.69 -13.53 13.20
CA PRO A 63 4.66 -14.34 12.56
C PRO A 63 3.63 -13.46 11.81
N ASN A 64 3.02 -14.00 10.74
CA ASN A 64 2.03 -13.33 9.87
C ASN A 64 0.64 -13.16 10.53
N THR A 65 0.65 -12.56 11.72
CA THR A 65 -0.52 -12.32 12.56
C THR A 65 -1.10 -10.93 12.35
N LEU A 66 -0.29 -9.98 11.89
CA LEU A 66 -0.72 -8.60 11.68
C LEU A 66 -1.94 -8.52 10.75
N ARG A 67 -2.90 -7.68 11.12
CA ARG A 67 -4.08 -7.40 10.30
C ARG A 67 -4.30 -5.90 10.20
N PHE A 68 -4.59 -5.46 8.98
CA PHE A 68 -4.89 -4.08 8.67
C PHE A 68 -6.19 -3.99 7.89
N THR A 69 -6.95 -2.92 8.11
CA THR A 69 -8.12 -2.58 7.27
C THR A 69 -7.96 -1.19 6.70
N THR A 70 -8.40 -0.98 5.46
CA THR A 70 -8.30 0.30 4.77
C THR A 70 -9.67 0.73 4.25
N ARG A 71 -10.04 1.99 4.48
CA ARG A 71 -11.30 2.55 4.00
C ARG A 71 -11.07 3.92 3.38
N GLN A 72 -11.88 4.23 2.37
CA GLN A 72 -11.99 5.61 1.90
C GLN A 72 -12.83 6.39 2.91
N VAL A 73 -12.38 7.58 3.25
CA VAL A 73 -13.13 8.54 4.06
C VAL A 73 -13.16 9.88 3.33
N ARG A 74 -13.88 10.87 3.86
CA ARG A 74 -13.90 12.21 3.26
C ARG A 74 -12.46 12.73 3.12
N ASN A 75 -12.09 13.13 1.90
CA ASN A 75 -10.79 13.71 1.54
C ASN A 75 -9.56 12.81 1.74
N GLY A 76 -9.73 11.49 1.86
CA GLY A 76 -8.56 10.62 1.97
C GLY A 76 -8.83 9.14 2.22
N VAL A 77 -7.80 8.47 2.71
CA VAL A 77 -7.81 7.05 3.04
C VAL A 77 -7.34 6.90 4.47
N ARG A 78 -8.04 6.08 5.26
CA ARG A 78 -7.61 5.70 6.60
C ARG A 78 -7.26 4.22 6.61
N CYS A 79 -6.15 3.91 7.29
CA CYS A 79 -5.69 2.54 7.52
C CYS A 79 -5.64 2.31 9.02
N TRP A 80 -6.21 1.21 9.48
CA TRP A 80 -6.18 0.77 10.87
C TRP A 80 -5.37 -0.50 10.98
N ARG A 81 -4.64 -0.66 12.08
CA ARG A 81 -4.16 -1.97 12.53
C ARG A 81 -5.24 -2.55 13.44
N ILE A 82 -5.75 -3.72 13.09
CA ILE A 82 -6.80 -4.42 13.86
C ILE A 82 -6.23 -5.57 14.68
N GLU A 83 -5.07 -6.12 14.27
CA GLU A 83 -4.28 -7.14 14.99
C GLU A 83 -2.78 -6.88 14.70
#